data_AF-A0A2G6UGV0-F1
#
_entry.id   AF-A0A2G6UGV0-F1
#
_cell.length_a   1.000
_cell.length_b   1.000
_cell.length_c   1.000
_cell.angle_alpha   90.00
_cell.angle_beta   90.00
_cell.angle_gamma   90.00
#
_symmetry.space_group_name_H-M   'P 1'
#
loop_
_entity.id
_entity.type
_entity.pdbx_description
1 polymer ?
#
loop_
_entity_poly.entity_id
_entity_poly.type
_entity_poly.pdbx_seq_one_letter_code
_entity_poly.pdbx_strand_id
1 'polypeptide(L)'
;MEENSFIFADGTDPKMIEAYEKARQTFKYFWREQSWENRRIIPGLDLACVKASFSQEDPETGENTVEHMWINEIDFDGDTVSGLLINEPNTLTNIQAGDYFEIPLNEISDWLFAITPMVKKPKGLSKLFSSSEEPLPKTYGGFTIQKMRADMPEDERKEHDDMWQLDFGDFNDIEVVHEQKEKPENLVEHPMSKNMEGEFVKFLKQYPDELTNADENGLTLLHKETIAGNLTSVKLILDAGADKNIKSKNGKTAFDYAERLNWEHLIPVLEG
;
A
#
# COMPACT_ATOMS: atom_id res chain seq x y z
N MET A 1 -14.16 25.80 5.34
CA MET A 1 -13.08 24.79 5.31
C MET A 1 -12.61 24.77 3.88
N GLU A 2 -11.32 24.99 3.70
CA GLU A 2 -10.69 25.42 2.45
C GLU A 2 -11.01 24.47 1.29
N GLU A 3 -11.49 25.04 0.19
CA GLU A 3 -11.53 24.36 -1.11
C GLU A 3 -10.07 24.18 -1.57
N ASN A 4 -9.48 23.03 -1.27
CA ASN A 4 -8.24 22.63 -1.92
C ASN A 4 -8.54 22.44 -3.40
N SER A 5 -8.03 23.34 -4.24
CA SER A 5 -8.07 23.16 -5.69
C SER A 5 -7.09 22.06 -6.06
N PHE A 6 -7.58 20.83 -6.12
CA PHE A 6 -6.84 19.69 -6.64
C PHE A 6 -6.66 19.88 -8.16
N ILE A 7 -5.50 20.40 -8.56
CA ILE A 7 -5.13 20.48 -9.98
C ILE A 7 -4.42 19.18 -10.32
N PHE A 8 -5.18 18.15 -10.67
CA PHE A 8 -4.66 17.07 -11.49
C PHE A 8 -4.53 17.64 -12.91
N ALA A 9 -3.35 17.58 -13.51
CA ALA A 9 -3.15 18.02 -14.90
C ALA A 9 -4.04 17.25 -15.90
N ASP A 10 -4.62 16.12 -15.49
CA ASP A 10 -5.55 15.25 -16.23
C ASP A 10 -6.94 15.07 -15.56
N GLY A 11 -7.24 15.83 -14.50
CA GLY A 11 -8.35 15.63 -13.56
C GLY A 11 -9.76 15.83 -14.08
N THR A 12 -9.96 15.85 -15.39
CA THR A 12 -11.28 15.99 -16.01
C THR A 12 -11.86 14.66 -16.47
N ASP A 13 -11.05 13.60 -16.58
CA ASP A 13 -11.57 12.27 -16.96
C ASP A 13 -12.23 11.59 -15.74
N PRO A 14 -13.55 11.35 -15.77
CA PRO A 14 -14.25 10.71 -14.66
C PRO A 14 -13.69 9.34 -14.28
N LYS A 15 -13.17 8.56 -15.24
CA LYS A 15 -12.58 7.24 -14.96
C LYS A 15 -11.22 7.35 -14.27
N MET A 16 -10.44 8.40 -14.57
CA MET A 16 -9.18 8.65 -13.83
C MET A 16 -9.47 9.07 -12.40
N ILE A 17 -10.47 9.94 -12.20
CA ILE A 17 -10.91 10.33 -10.85
C ILE A 17 -11.34 9.09 -10.04
N GLU A 18 -12.14 8.21 -10.64
CA GLU A 18 -12.55 6.95 -9.99
C GLU A 18 -11.33 6.06 -9.65
N ALA A 19 -10.32 6.02 -10.53
CA ALA A 19 -9.08 5.29 -10.27
C ALA A 19 -8.30 5.87 -9.07
N TYR A 20 -8.19 7.20 -8.96
CA TYR A 20 -7.59 7.88 -7.81
C TYR A 20 -8.34 7.56 -6.50
N GLU A 21 -9.67 7.59 -6.54
CA GLU A 21 -10.51 7.26 -5.39
C GLU A 21 -10.34 5.80 -4.96
N LYS A 22 -10.36 4.86 -5.91
CA LYS A 22 -10.13 3.43 -5.63
C LYS A 22 -8.75 3.19 -5.03
N ALA A 23 -7.71 3.84 -5.55
CA ALA A 23 -6.36 3.74 -4.99
C ALA A 23 -6.36 4.15 -3.50
N ARG A 24 -6.93 5.32 -3.18
CA ARG A 24 -7.00 5.81 -1.78
C ARG A 24 -7.80 4.88 -0.88
N GLN A 25 -8.97 4.41 -1.33
CA GLN A 25 -9.85 3.53 -0.56
C GLN A 25 -9.21 2.16 -0.25
N THR A 26 -8.33 1.70 -1.14
CA THR A 26 -7.70 0.37 -1.05
C THR A 26 -6.26 0.41 -0.57
N PHE A 27 -5.68 1.60 -0.37
CA PHE A 27 -4.30 1.77 0.11
C PHE A 27 -3.98 1.01 1.40
N LYS A 28 -4.97 0.82 2.28
CA LYS A 28 -4.83 0.01 3.49
C LYS A 28 -4.30 -1.41 3.21
N TYR A 29 -4.64 -1.99 2.04
CA TYR A 29 -4.15 -3.30 1.63
C TYR A 29 -2.68 -3.26 1.24
N PHE A 30 -2.28 -2.25 0.46
CA PHE A 30 -0.86 -1.98 0.17
C PHE A 30 -0.06 -1.83 1.46
N TRP A 31 -0.52 -0.98 2.37
CA TRP A 31 0.18 -0.77 3.63
C TRP A 31 0.24 -2.04 4.48
N ARG A 32 -0.84 -2.83 4.52
CA ARG A 32 -0.83 -4.11 5.24
C ARG A 32 0.26 -5.03 4.70
N GLU A 33 0.38 -5.20 3.39
CA GLU A 33 1.45 -6.00 2.77
C GLU A 33 2.83 -5.42 3.08
N GLN A 34 3.04 -4.11 2.87
CA GLN A 34 4.31 -3.44 3.16
C GLN A 34 4.72 -3.57 4.64
N SER A 35 3.77 -3.47 5.57
CA SER A 35 4.05 -3.65 7.00
C SER A 35 4.58 -5.05 7.30
N TRP A 36 4.08 -6.09 6.60
CA TRP A 36 4.57 -7.46 6.74
C TRP A 36 5.90 -7.65 6.02
N GLU A 37 6.11 -6.97 4.90
CA GLU A 37 7.38 -6.94 4.17
C GLU A 37 8.51 -6.36 5.04
N ASN A 38 8.26 -5.27 5.76
CA ASN A 38 9.23 -4.64 6.67
C ASN A 38 9.66 -5.57 7.82
N ARG A 39 8.91 -6.64 8.09
CA ARG A 39 9.24 -7.66 9.11
C ARG A 39 10.05 -8.83 8.54
N ARG A 40 10.29 -8.89 7.22
CA ARG A 40 11.03 -9.98 6.57
C ARG A 40 12.52 -9.72 6.54
N ILE A 41 13.30 -10.79 6.66
CA ILE A 41 14.75 -10.78 6.43
C ILE A 41 15.07 -10.83 4.93
N ILE A 42 14.29 -11.62 4.20
CA ILE A 42 14.40 -11.78 2.75
C ILE A 42 13.16 -11.15 2.14
N PRO A 43 13.31 -10.12 1.28
CA PRO A 43 12.18 -9.50 0.62
C PRO A 43 11.31 -10.51 -0.14
N GLY A 44 9.99 -10.37 0.01
CA GLY A 44 8.99 -11.11 -0.74
C GLY A 44 8.31 -10.29 -1.84
N LEU A 45 8.39 -8.96 -1.78
CA LEU A 45 7.88 -8.06 -2.82
C LEU A 45 8.99 -7.74 -3.83
N ASP A 46 8.67 -7.83 -5.11
CA ASP A 46 9.58 -7.42 -6.20
C ASP A 46 9.53 -5.89 -6.42
N LEU A 47 8.38 -5.29 -6.13
CA LEU A 47 8.12 -3.86 -6.23
C LEU A 47 7.08 -3.46 -5.18
N ALA A 48 7.26 -2.30 -4.58
CA ALA A 48 6.25 -1.61 -3.78
C ALA A 48 6.46 -0.11 -3.86
N CYS A 49 5.50 0.60 -4.44
CA CYS A 49 5.58 2.05 -4.63
C CYS A 49 4.21 2.73 -4.57
N VAL A 50 4.22 4.00 -4.23
CA VAL A 50 3.04 4.87 -4.17
C VAL A 50 3.25 6.00 -5.18
N LYS A 51 2.19 6.45 -5.84
CA LYS A 51 2.25 7.56 -6.79
C LYS A 51 1.57 8.78 -6.21
N ALA A 52 2.21 9.95 -6.26
CA ALA A 52 1.65 11.21 -5.81
C ALA A 52 1.91 12.34 -6.82
N SER A 53 1.14 13.42 -6.74
CA SER A 53 1.34 14.62 -7.54
C SER A 53 2.28 15.59 -6.82
N PHE A 54 3.25 16.12 -7.56
CA PHE A 54 4.15 17.17 -7.12
C PHE A 54 3.98 18.38 -8.03
N SER A 55 4.15 19.58 -7.50
CA SER A 55 3.91 20.79 -8.26
C SER A 55 4.95 21.88 -8.04
N GLN A 56 5.09 22.74 -9.05
CA GLN A 56 5.92 23.91 -9.05
C GLN A 56 5.18 25.05 -9.77
N GLU A 57 4.95 26.14 -9.05
CA GLU A 57 4.47 27.39 -9.64
C GLU A 57 5.64 28.16 -10.25
N ASP A 58 5.48 28.57 -11.50
CA ASP A 58 6.39 29.47 -12.18
C ASP A 58 6.23 30.89 -11.59
N PRO A 59 7.27 31.48 -10.97
CA PRO A 59 7.17 32.78 -10.33
C PRO A 59 6.97 33.95 -11.33
N GLU A 60 7.28 33.77 -12.62
CA GLU A 60 7.11 34.80 -13.65
C GLU A 60 5.72 34.78 -14.27
N THR A 61 5.18 33.59 -14.52
CA THR A 61 3.89 33.41 -15.23
C THR A 61 2.72 33.11 -14.29
N GLY A 62 2.99 32.59 -13.09
CA GLY A 62 1.99 32.04 -12.16
C GLY A 62 1.40 30.71 -12.63
N GLU A 63 1.94 30.10 -13.69
CA GLU A 63 1.48 28.79 -14.17
C GLU A 63 1.98 27.67 -13.26
N ASN A 64 1.11 26.72 -12.94
CA ASN A 64 1.47 25.58 -12.10
C ASN A 64 1.78 24.35 -12.96
N THR A 65 3.01 23.85 -12.85
CA THR A 65 3.41 22.58 -13.45
C THR A 65 3.15 21.46 -12.45
N VAL A 66 2.51 20.37 -12.88
CA VAL A 66 2.21 19.22 -12.02
C VAL A 66 2.73 17.95 -12.68
N GLU A 67 3.45 17.13 -11.92
CA GLU A 67 3.90 15.79 -12.35
C GLU A 67 3.45 14.73 -11.34
N HIS A 68 3.03 13.57 -11.87
CA HIS A 68 2.73 12.40 -11.06
C HIS A 68 3.94 11.48 -11.02
N MET A 69 4.46 11.22 -9.83
CA MET A 69 5.72 10.51 -9.65
C MET A 69 5.63 9.46 -8.55
N TRP A 70 6.54 8.50 -8.62
CA TRP A 70 6.56 7.34 -7.74
C TRP A 70 7.50 7.57 -6.55
N ILE A 71 7.05 7.13 -5.39
CA ILE A 71 7.81 7.06 -4.14
C ILE A 71 7.92 5.60 -3.70
N ASN A 72 9.04 5.22 -3.09
CA ASN A 72 9.28 3.92 -2.47
C ASN A 72 9.71 4.08 -1.01
N GLU A 73 10.23 3.00 -0.40
CA GLU A 73 10.63 2.99 1.02
C GLU A 73 9.49 3.48 1.92
N ILE A 74 8.30 2.97 1.63
CA ILE A 74 7.06 3.53 2.15
C ILE A 74 6.91 3.24 3.63
N ASP A 75 6.62 4.30 4.39
CA ASP A 75 6.08 4.25 5.75
C ASP A 75 4.71 4.93 5.81
N PHE A 76 3.91 4.58 6.82
CA PHE A 76 2.56 5.11 6.99
C PHE A 76 2.12 5.12 8.46
N ASP A 77 1.77 6.32 8.94
CA ASP A 77 1.36 6.56 10.32
C ASP A 77 -0.16 6.47 10.56
N GLY A 78 -0.92 6.07 9.52
CA GLY A 78 -2.38 6.05 9.52
C GLY A 78 -3.02 7.29 8.88
N ASP A 79 -2.25 8.36 8.65
CA ASP A 79 -2.70 9.61 8.06
C ASP A 79 -1.89 10.03 6.83
N THR A 80 -0.57 9.90 6.92
CA THR A 80 0.43 10.41 6.00
C THR A 80 1.31 9.27 5.53
N VAL A 81 1.46 9.15 4.22
CA VAL A 81 2.40 8.25 3.54
C VAL A 81 3.73 8.97 3.42
N SER A 82 4.82 8.34 3.81
CA SER A 82 6.16 8.91 3.61
C SER A 82 7.07 7.96 2.86
N GLY A 83 8.10 8.51 2.21
CA GLY A 83 9.01 7.71 1.39
C GLY A 83 9.97 8.57 0.56
N LEU A 84 10.73 7.91 -0.31
CA LEU A 84 11.72 8.54 -1.18
C LEU A 84 11.24 8.58 -2.63
N LEU A 85 11.41 9.71 -3.31
CA LEU A 85 11.10 9.86 -4.73
C LEU A 85 12.04 8.99 -5.57
N ILE A 86 11.51 8.17 -6.49
CA ILE A 86 12.34 7.19 -7.23
C ILE A 86 12.68 7.59 -8.67
N ASN A 87 11.89 8.47 -9.27
CA ASN A 87 12.06 8.88 -10.65
C ASN A 87 12.40 10.38 -10.72
N GLU A 88 13.23 10.73 -11.70
CA GLU A 88 13.53 12.14 -11.95
C GLU A 88 12.29 12.84 -12.53
N PRO A 89 12.04 14.11 -12.14
CA PRO A 89 11.04 14.93 -12.79
C PRO A 89 11.46 15.27 -14.22
N ASN A 90 10.47 15.48 -15.09
CA ASN A 90 10.72 15.87 -16.47
C ASN A 90 10.88 17.39 -16.61
N THR A 91 10.10 18.14 -15.84
CA THR A 91 9.96 19.60 -15.92
C THR A 91 10.14 20.27 -14.57
N LEU A 92 9.71 19.63 -13.47
CA LEU A 92 9.92 20.18 -12.14
C LEU A 92 11.42 20.33 -11.85
N THR A 93 11.79 21.44 -11.25
CA THR A 93 13.19 21.82 -10.95
C THR A 93 13.45 22.01 -9.45
N ASN A 94 12.40 21.94 -8.64
CA ASN A 94 12.43 22.15 -7.19
C ASN A 94 12.60 20.85 -6.38
N ILE A 95 12.60 19.70 -7.04
CA ILE A 95 12.70 18.36 -6.45
C ILE A 95 13.53 17.45 -7.35
N GLN A 96 14.04 16.35 -6.81
CA GLN A 96 14.87 15.38 -7.54
C GLN A 96 14.70 13.96 -6.96
N ALA A 97 15.10 12.94 -7.73
CA ALA A 97 15.11 11.56 -7.22
C ALA A 97 15.96 11.44 -5.93
N GLY A 98 15.45 10.71 -4.95
CA GLY A 98 16.04 10.54 -3.62
C GLY A 98 15.56 11.54 -2.56
N ASP A 99 14.79 12.56 -2.93
CA ASP A 99 14.18 13.47 -1.95
C ASP A 99 13.10 12.74 -1.12
N TYR A 100 13.03 13.08 0.18
CA TYR A 100 12.06 12.52 1.12
C TYR A 100 10.80 13.38 1.18
N PHE A 101 9.64 12.74 1.16
CA PHE A 101 8.34 13.40 1.23
C PHE A 101 7.40 12.75 2.23
N GLU A 102 6.55 13.59 2.81
CA GLU A 102 5.40 13.22 3.64
C GLU A 102 4.14 13.71 2.93
N ILE A 103 3.27 12.78 2.55
CA ILE A 103 2.13 13.01 1.66
C ILE A 103 0.85 12.52 2.35
N PRO A 104 -0.13 13.40 2.61
CA PRO A 104 -1.42 12.98 3.14
C PRO A 104 -2.05 11.85 2.30
N LEU A 105 -2.66 10.85 2.94
CA LEU A 105 -3.26 9.71 2.23
C LEU A 105 -4.29 10.14 1.17
N ASN A 106 -5.02 11.23 1.39
CA ASN A 106 -5.99 11.77 0.44
C ASN A 106 -5.34 12.46 -0.78
N GLU A 107 -4.02 12.61 -0.81
CA GLU A 107 -3.26 13.24 -1.90
C GLU A 107 -2.52 12.22 -2.77
N ILE A 108 -2.42 10.95 -2.35
CA ILE A 108 -1.90 9.92 -3.23
C ILE A 108 -2.82 9.75 -4.45
N SER A 109 -2.24 9.38 -5.57
CA SER A 109 -2.92 9.15 -6.85
C SER A 109 -2.95 7.67 -7.23
N ASP A 110 -1.98 6.87 -6.80
CA ASP A 110 -2.00 5.43 -7.03
C ASP A 110 -1.07 4.70 -6.05
N TRP A 111 -1.09 3.37 -6.07
CA TRP A 111 -0.11 2.51 -5.43
C TRP A 111 0.01 1.20 -6.21
N LEU A 112 1.17 0.55 -6.15
CA LEU A 112 1.42 -0.72 -6.84
C LEU A 112 2.37 -1.57 -5.99
N PHE A 113 2.05 -2.85 -5.81
CA PHE A 113 3.06 -3.83 -5.41
C PHE A 113 3.04 -5.04 -6.34
N ALA A 114 4.16 -5.75 -6.42
CA ALA A 114 4.29 -6.93 -7.26
C ALA A 114 4.95 -8.11 -6.53
N ILE A 115 4.47 -9.32 -6.83
CA ILE A 115 4.95 -10.56 -6.25
C ILE A 115 5.16 -11.60 -7.35
N THR A 116 6.36 -12.16 -7.42
CA THR A 116 6.70 -13.29 -8.28
C THR A 116 5.95 -14.54 -7.82
N PRO A 117 5.05 -15.09 -8.63
CA PRO A 117 4.29 -16.28 -8.26
C PRO A 117 5.23 -17.47 -8.02
N MET A 118 4.98 -18.22 -6.94
CA MET A 118 5.70 -19.47 -6.71
C MET A 118 5.29 -20.52 -7.76
N VAL A 119 6.13 -20.71 -8.79
CA VAL A 119 5.92 -21.78 -9.77
C VAL A 119 6.46 -23.10 -9.22
N LYS A 120 5.59 -24.11 -9.12
CA LYS A 120 6.01 -25.48 -8.81
C LYS A 120 6.94 -25.96 -9.92
N LYS A 121 8.21 -26.19 -9.61
CA LYS A 121 9.18 -26.74 -10.57
C LYS A 121 8.63 -28.05 -11.16
N PRO A 122 8.47 -28.15 -12.48
CA PRO A 122 7.92 -29.34 -13.13
C PRO A 122 8.81 -30.56 -12.84
N LYS A 123 8.19 -31.69 -12.52
CA LYS A 123 8.87 -32.95 -12.20
C LYS A 123 8.57 -34.02 -13.26
N GLY A 124 9.57 -34.84 -13.58
CA GLY A 124 9.41 -35.96 -14.52
C GLY A 124 9.10 -35.51 -15.95
N LEU A 125 8.22 -36.25 -16.65
CA LEU A 125 7.85 -36.00 -18.06
C LEU A 125 7.27 -34.60 -18.31
N SER A 126 6.70 -33.94 -17.28
CA SER A 126 6.18 -32.56 -17.40
C SER A 126 7.27 -31.53 -17.77
N LYS A 127 8.55 -31.83 -17.51
CA LYS A 127 9.69 -30.97 -17.87
C LYS A 127 9.89 -30.82 -19.39
N LEU A 128 9.40 -31.77 -20.18
CA LEU A 128 9.47 -31.69 -21.65
C LEU A 128 8.48 -30.68 -22.24
N PHE A 129 7.47 -30.27 -21.47
CA PHE A 129 6.38 -29.40 -21.91
C PHE A 129 6.30 -28.11 -21.09
N SER A 130 7.23 -27.87 -20.17
CA SER A 130 7.27 -26.66 -19.37
C SER A 130 8.08 -25.57 -20.05
N SER A 131 7.54 -24.34 -20.06
CA SER A 131 8.32 -23.15 -20.41
C SER A 131 9.53 -22.99 -19.50
N SER A 132 10.64 -22.51 -20.05
CA SER A 132 11.85 -22.14 -19.31
C SER A 132 11.83 -20.70 -18.80
N GLU A 133 10.83 -19.91 -19.17
CA GLU A 133 10.71 -18.51 -18.75
C GLU A 133 10.24 -18.43 -17.30
N GLU A 134 10.93 -17.60 -16.51
CA GLU A 134 10.51 -17.29 -15.16
C GLU A 134 9.19 -16.49 -15.22
N PRO A 135 8.25 -16.76 -14.30
CA PRO A 135 6.99 -16.01 -14.27
C PRO A 135 7.29 -14.53 -13.99
N LEU A 136 6.61 -13.63 -14.71
CA LEU A 136 6.68 -12.21 -14.38
C LEU A 136 6.04 -11.96 -13.00
N PRO A 137 6.52 -10.97 -12.24
CA PRO A 137 5.88 -10.54 -11.01
C PRO A 137 4.45 -10.08 -11.27
N LYS A 138 3.48 -10.68 -10.56
CA LYS A 138 2.07 -10.29 -10.67
C LYS A 138 1.83 -9.02 -9.87
N THR A 139 1.16 -8.05 -10.47
CA THR A 139 0.85 -6.78 -9.81
C THR A 139 -0.47 -6.78 -9.05
N TYR A 140 -0.55 -5.90 -8.06
CA TYR A 140 -1.74 -5.61 -7.26
C TYR A 140 -1.89 -4.09 -7.13
N GLY A 141 -3.12 -3.60 -7.22
CA GLY A 141 -3.40 -2.16 -7.33
C GLY A 141 -3.09 -1.60 -8.72
N GLY A 142 -2.46 -0.44 -8.78
CA GLY A 142 -2.12 0.26 -10.02
C GLY A 142 -3.35 0.79 -10.76
N PHE A 143 -4.33 1.33 -10.05
CA PHE A 143 -5.64 1.69 -10.61
C PHE A 143 -5.55 2.65 -11.79
N THR A 144 -4.62 3.60 -11.71
CA THR A 144 -4.41 4.59 -12.78
C THR A 144 -3.69 3.96 -13.97
N ILE A 145 -2.75 3.04 -13.72
CA ILE A 145 -2.11 2.23 -14.76
C ILE A 145 -3.17 1.38 -15.47
N GLN A 146 -4.05 0.74 -14.72
CA GLN A 146 -5.09 -0.12 -15.27
C GLN A 146 -6.13 0.66 -16.09
N LYS A 147 -6.50 1.86 -15.62
CA LYS A 147 -7.31 2.79 -16.42
C LYS A 147 -6.59 3.12 -17.74
N MET A 148 -5.33 3.54 -17.70
CA MET A 148 -4.55 3.82 -18.91
C MET A 148 -4.49 2.61 -19.85
N ARG A 149 -4.23 1.40 -19.32
CA ARG A 149 -4.25 0.14 -20.07
C ARG A 149 -5.61 -0.14 -20.71
N ALA A 150 -6.71 0.26 -20.09
CA ALA A 150 -8.06 0.06 -20.64
C ALA A 150 -8.34 0.96 -21.87
N ASP A 151 -7.64 2.09 -22.01
CA ASP A 151 -7.76 2.99 -23.16
C ASP A 151 -6.76 2.66 -24.28
N MET A 152 -5.74 1.84 -24.00
CA MET A 152 -4.73 1.42 -24.98
C MET A 152 -5.26 0.32 -25.91
N PRO A 153 -4.91 0.37 -27.21
CA PRO A 153 -4.97 -0.77 -28.12
C PRO A 153 -4.21 -1.99 -27.57
N GLU A 154 -4.56 -3.19 -28.02
CA GLU A 154 -3.99 -4.44 -27.49
C GLU A 154 -2.47 -4.55 -27.70
N ASP A 155 -1.97 -4.11 -28.85
CA ASP A 155 -0.55 -4.07 -29.20
C ASP A 155 0.22 -3.06 -28.35
N GLU A 156 -0.28 -1.81 -28.23
CA GLU A 156 0.34 -0.79 -27.37
C GLU A 156 0.37 -1.22 -25.90
N ARG A 157 -0.72 -1.84 -25.40
CA ARG A 157 -0.78 -2.36 -24.04
C ARG A 157 0.21 -3.50 -23.82
N LYS A 158 0.42 -4.37 -24.82
CA LYS A 158 1.41 -5.43 -24.73
C LYS A 158 2.84 -4.85 -24.68
N GLU A 159 3.14 -3.87 -25.52
CA GLU A 159 4.43 -3.16 -25.48
C GLU A 159 4.65 -2.47 -24.14
N HIS A 160 3.62 -1.83 -23.58
CA HIS A 160 3.64 -1.28 -22.22
C HIS A 160 3.99 -2.36 -21.18
N ASP A 161 3.27 -3.48 -21.16
CA ASP A 161 3.50 -4.54 -20.16
C ASP A 161 4.91 -5.15 -20.32
N ASP A 162 5.38 -5.34 -21.56
CA ASP A 162 6.74 -5.80 -21.88
C ASP A 162 7.81 -4.79 -21.41
N MET A 163 7.56 -3.48 -21.46
CA MET A 163 8.51 -2.48 -20.94
C MET A 163 8.65 -2.54 -19.42
N TRP A 164 7.57 -2.83 -18.71
CA TRP A 164 7.57 -2.92 -17.25
C TRP A 164 8.08 -4.26 -16.73
N GLN A 165 8.04 -5.31 -17.54
CA GLN A 165 8.37 -6.68 -17.11
C GLN A 165 7.52 -7.13 -15.91
N LEU A 166 6.24 -6.75 -15.91
CA LEU A 166 5.26 -7.09 -14.87
C LEU A 166 4.01 -7.71 -15.50
N ASP A 167 3.39 -8.64 -14.78
CA ASP A 167 2.07 -9.16 -15.12
C ASP A 167 0.97 -8.31 -14.46
N PHE A 168 0.40 -7.40 -15.25
CA PHE A 168 -0.71 -6.55 -14.81
C PHE A 168 -2.09 -7.24 -14.83
N GLY A 169 -2.20 -8.46 -15.38
CA GLY A 169 -3.49 -9.16 -15.49
C GLY A 169 -4.56 -8.40 -16.29
N ASP A 170 -5.83 -8.70 -15.98
CA ASP A 170 -7.01 -8.07 -16.59
C ASP A 170 -7.25 -6.68 -15.97
N PHE A 171 -7.26 -5.64 -16.80
CA PHE A 171 -7.50 -4.27 -16.35
C PHE A 171 -8.92 -4.04 -15.78
N ASN A 172 -9.87 -4.96 -16.01
CA ASN A 172 -11.20 -4.91 -15.42
C ASN A 172 -11.30 -5.61 -14.06
N ASP A 173 -10.27 -6.36 -13.65
CA ASP A 173 -10.29 -7.20 -12.45
C ASP A 173 -8.99 -7.03 -11.66
N ILE A 174 -8.93 -5.89 -10.97
CA ILE A 174 -7.77 -5.44 -10.20
C ILE A 174 -7.80 -6.10 -8.82
N GLU A 175 -6.81 -6.95 -8.55
CA GLU A 175 -6.60 -7.55 -7.23
C GLU A 175 -5.82 -6.60 -6.31
N VAL A 176 -6.14 -6.61 -5.02
CA VAL A 176 -5.49 -5.75 -4.01
C VAL A 176 -4.75 -6.54 -2.93
N VAL A 177 -4.92 -7.87 -2.89
CA VAL A 177 -4.26 -8.78 -1.96
C VAL A 177 -3.78 -10.04 -2.67
N HIS A 178 -2.71 -10.66 -2.16
CA HIS A 178 -2.20 -11.90 -2.71
C HIS A 178 -3.20 -13.07 -2.58
N GLU A 179 -3.31 -13.91 -3.62
CA GLU A 179 -4.27 -15.03 -3.70
C GLU A 179 -5.74 -14.63 -3.45
N GLN A 180 -6.14 -13.40 -3.79
CA GLN A 180 -7.48 -12.87 -3.51
C GLN A 180 -8.61 -13.78 -4.01
N LYS A 181 -8.43 -14.39 -5.19
CA LYS A 181 -9.45 -15.22 -5.84
C LYS A 181 -9.54 -16.61 -5.22
N GLU A 182 -8.39 -17.19 -4.87
CA GLU A 182 -8.29 -18.50 -4.27
C GLU A 182 -8.65 -18.49 -2.77
N LYS A 183 -8.35 -17.37 -2.09
CA LYS A 183 -8.50 -17.16 -0.65
C LYS A 183 -9.11 -15.79 -0.37
N PRO A 184 -10.42 -15.59 -0.62
CA PRO A 184 -11.10 -14.31 -0.39
C PRO A 184 -11.03 -13.84 1.07
N GLU A 185 -10.81 -14.73 2.03
CA GLU A 185 -10.56 -14.39 3.43
C GLU A 185 -9.31 -13.51 3.64
N ASN A 186 -8.39 -13.48 2.68
CA ASN A 186 -7.21 -12.61 2.71
C ASN A 186 -7.60 -11.12 2.65
N LEU A 187 -8.78 -10.78 2.10
CA LEU A 187 -9.29 -9.41 2.15
C LEU A 187 -9.57 -8.99 3.60
N VAL A 188 -10.04 -9.90 4.45
CA VAL A 188 -10.33 -9.58 5.86
C VAL A 188 -9.04 -9.52 6.66
N GLU A 189 -8.21 -10.55 6.59
CA GLU A 189 -7.01 -10.63 7.42
C GLU A 189 -5.86 -11.29 6.66
N HIS A 190 -4.70 -10.66 6.72
CA HIS A 190 -3.50 -11.15 6.07
C HIS A 190 -3.05 -12.52 6.67
N PRO A 191 -2.69 -13.51 5.83
CA PRO A 191 -2.27 -14.84 6.32
C PRO A 191 -1.15 -14.83 7.36
N MET A 192 -0.20 -13.89 7.26
CA MET A 192 0.89 -13.82 8.23
C MET A 192 0.42 -13.39 9.63
N SER A 193 -0.65 -12.59 9.74
CA SER A 193 -1.25 -12.23 11.04
C SER A 193 -1.68 -13.47 11.82
N LYS A 194 -2.34 -14.42 11.12
CA LYS A 194 -2.77 -15.70 11.69
C LYS A 194 -1.59 -16.62 11.96
N ASN A 195 -0.68 -16.77 11.00
CA ASN A 195 0.43 -17.70 11.11
C ASN A 195 1.45 -17.32 12.20
N MET A 196 1.55 -16.03 12.52
CA MET A 196 2.49 -15.50 13.52
C MET A 196 1.93 -15.46 14.94
N GLU A 197 0.68 -15.86 15.17
CA GLU A 197 0.01 -15.81 16.47
C GLU A 197 0.88 -16.35 17.61
N GLY A 198 1.42 -17.56 17.45
CA GLY A 198 2.22 -18.24 18.47
C GLY A 198 3.54 -17.53 18.80
N GLU A 199 4.23 -16.98 17.80
CA GLU A 199 5.46 -16.21 18.02
C GLU A 199 5.16 -14.83 18.60
N PHE A 200 4.05 -14.21 18.20
CA PHE A 200 3.63 -12.92 18.73
C PHE A 200 3.26 -13.00 20.21
N VAL A 201 2.57 -14.07 20.64
CA VAL A 201 2.32 -14.34 22.07
C VAL A 201 3.62 -14.47 22.86
N LYS A 202 4.66 -15.14 22.31
CA LYS A 202 5.96 -15.24 22.98
C LYS A 202 6.64 -13.87 23.07
N PHE A 203 6.59 -13.09 21.99
CA PHE A 203 7.12 -11.73 21.95
C PHE A 203 6.51 -10.85 23.05
N LEU A 204 5.17 -10.79 23.15
CA LEU A 204 4.50 -9.98 24.18
C LEU A 204 4.83 -10.42 25.61
N LYS A 205 5.03 -11.72 25.85
CA LYS A 205 5.45 -12.24 27.15
C LYS A 205 6.90 -11.88 27.50
N GLN A 206 7.78 -11.88 26.49
CA GLN A 206 9.19 -11.56 26.66
C GLN A 206 9.42 -10.06 26.81
N TYR A 207 8.60 -9.25 26.15
CA TYR A 207 8.72 -7.80 26.09
C TYR A 207 7.39 -7.11 26.42
N PRO A 208 6.90 -7.20 27.68
CA PRO A 208 5.61 -6.61 28.06
C PRO A 208 5.57 -5.09 27.94
N ASP A 209 6.71 -4.41 28.06
CA ASP A 209 6.81 -2.96 27.96
C ASP A 209 6.44 -2.43 26.56
N GLU A 210 6.53 -3.28 25.52
CA GLU A 210 6.13 -2.96 24.14
C GLU A 210 4.67 -2.57 24.00
N LEU A 211 3.80 -2.96 24.94
CA LEU A 211 2.39 -2.55 24.95
C LEU A 211 2.22 -1.03 25.18
N THR A 212 3.21 -0.38 25.79
CA THR A 212 3.16 1.04 26.16
C THR A 212 4.16 1.90 25.39
N ASN A 213 5.15 1.28 24.75
CA ASN A 213 6.08 1.98 23.88
C ASN A 213 5.31 2.67 22.75
N ALA A 214 5.68 3.92 22.47
CA ALA A 214 5.14 4.71 21.39
C ALA A 214 6.30 5.27 20.56
N ASP A 215 6.12 5.32 19.25
CA ASP A 215 7.11 5.92 18.36
C ASP A 215 7.04 7.46 18.35
N GLU A 216 7.76 8.08 17.42
CA GLU A 216 7.80 9.52 17.26
C GLU A 216 6.44 10.14 16.86
N ASN A 217 5.47 9.35 16.37
CA ASN A 217 4.10 9.80 16.09
C ASN A 217 3.15 9.50 17.23
N GLY A 218 3.66 8.96 18.34
CA GLY A 218 2.85 8.51 19.47
C GLY A 218 2.07 7.23 19.17
N LEU A 219 2.43 6.48 18.12
CA LEU A 219 1.77 5.24 17.78
C LEU A 219 2.33 4.10 18.63
N THR A 220 1.44 3.51 19.43
CA THR A 220 1.72 2.27 20.17
C THR A 220 1.62 1.04 19.26
N LEU A 221 2.06 -0.10 19.77
CA LEU A 221 1.90 -1.39 19.07
C LEU A 221 0.44 -1.66 18.64
N LEU A 222 -0.54 -1.30 19.48
CA LEU A 222 -1.96 -1.43 19.15
C LEU A 222 -2.37 -0.55 17.97
N HIS A 223 -1.83 0.68 17.86
CA HIS A 223 -2.10 1.56 16.71
C HIS A 223 -1.53 0.94 15.43
N LYS A 224 -0.27 0.50 15.46
CA LYS A 224 0.42 -0.05 14.27
C LYS A 224 -0.27 -1.30 13.72
N GLU A 225 -0.64 -2.23 14.58
CA GLU A 225 -1.35 -3.45 14.17
C GLU A 225 -2.78 -3.15 13.70
N THR A 226 -3.42 -2.11 14.25
CA THR A 226 -4.73 -1.62 13.76
C THR A 226 -4.64 -0.97 12.39
N ILE A 227 -3.66 -0.10 12.17
CA ILE A 227 -3.40 0.55 10.87
C ILE A 227 -3.15 -0.52 9.79
N ALA A 228 -2.42 -1.59 10.15
CA ALA A 228 -2.18 -2.73 9.27
C ALA A 228 -3.36 -3.72 9.18
N GLY A 229 -4.46 -3.55 9.91
CA GLY A 229 -5.64 -4.43 9.80
C GLY A 229 -5.46 -5.84 10.41
N ASN A 230 -4.49 -6.05 11.30
CA ASN A 230 -4.10 -7.37 11.83
C ASN A 230 -4.97 -7.78 13.04
N LEU A 231 -6.15 -8.36 12.78
CA LEU A 231 -7.13 -8.73 13.82
C LEU A 231 -6.56 -9.65 14.89
N THR A 232 -5.82 -10.68 14.50
CA THR A 232 -5.20 -11.63 15.44
C THR A 232 -4.23 -10.91 16.37
N SER A 233 -3.33 -10.07 15.82
CA SER A 233 -2.42 -9.24 16.63
C SER A 233 -3.16 -8.30 17.57
N VAL A 234 -4.17 -7.58 17.07
CA VAL A 234 -4.97 -6.62 17.85
C VAL A 234 -5.62 -7.29 19.06
N LYS A 235 -6.25 -8.46 18.87
CA LYS A 235 -6.84 -9.24 19.97
C LYS A 235 -5.79 -9.63 21.01
N LEU A 236 -4.65 -10.16 20.57
CA LEU A 236 -3.57 -10.57 21.47
C LEU A 236 -3.00 -9.41 22.28
N ILE A 237 -2.86 -8.23 21.68
CA ILE A 237 -2.37 -7.02 22.34
C ILE A 237 -3.36 -6.56 23.43
N LEU A 238 -4.66 -6.59 23.13
CA LEU A 238 -5.71 -6.24 24.09
C LEU A 238 -5.80 -7.26 25.24
N ASP A 239 -5.73 -8.56 24.92
CA ASP A 239 -5.71 -9.64 25.92
C ASP A 239 -4.46 -9.54 26.83
N ALA A 240 -3.36 -9.00 26.32
CA ALA A 240 -2.15 -8.72 27.09
C ALA A 240 -2.23 -7.46 27.96
N GLY A 241 -3.32 -6.68 27.85
CA GLY A 241 -3.62 -5.54 28.72
C GLY A 241 -3.24 -4.17 28.16
N ALA A 242 -3.05 -4.03 26.85
CA ALA A 242 -2.85 -2.71 26.24
C ALA A 242 -4.06 -1.79 26.47
N ASP A 243 -3.78 -0.51 26.75
CA ASP A 243 -4.83 0.51 26.84
C ASP A 243 -5.22 1.01 25.45
N LYS A 244 -6.44 0.66 25.03
CA LYS A 244 -7.01 1.08 23.74
C LYS A 244 -7.37 2.56 23.63
N ASN A 245 -7.37 3.30 24.75
CA ASN A 245 -7.71 4.71 24.80
C ASN A 245 -6.49 5.63 24.64
N ILE A 246 -5.28 5.07 24.53
CA ILE A 246 -4.08 5.86 24.24
C ILE A 246 -4.29 6.58 22.91
N LYS A 247 -3.90 7.85 22.87
CA LYS A 247 -3.97 8.69 21.68
C LYS A 247 -2.60 8.90 21.09
N SER A 248 -2.50 8.81 19.77
CA SER A 248 -1.35 9.27 18.99
C SER A 248 -1.17 10.79 19.13
N LYS A 249 -0.08 11.33 18.58
CA LYS A 249 0.15 12.78 18.52
C LYS A 249 -0.94 13.52 17.73
N ASN A 250 -1.58 12.83 16.78
CA ASN A 250 -2.72 13.35 16.02
C ASN A 250 -4.05 13.27 16.80
N GLY A 251 -4.02 12.83 18.06
CA GLY A 251 -5.19 12.74 18.93
C GLY A 251 -6.09 11.54 18.66
N LYS A 252 -5.63 10.56 17.87
CA LYS A 252 -6.38 9.38 17.44
C LYS A 252 -6.04 8.16 18.27
N THR A 253 -7.06 7.41 18.66
CA THR A 253 -6.97 6.08 19.24
C THR A 253 -6.85 5.02 18.15
N ALA A 254 -6.57 3.78 18.54
CA ALA A 254 -6.62 2.65 17.63
C ALA A 254 -8.01 2.51 16.96
N PHE A 255 -9.09 2.76 17.70
CA PHE A 255 -10.45 2.75 17.14
C PHE A 255 -10.61 3.78 16.00
N ASP A 256 -10.13 5.01 16.20
CA ASP A 256 -10.22 6.07 15.18
C ASP A 256 -9.49 5.69 13.88
N TYR A 257 -8.35 4.99 13.97
CA TYR A 257 -7.65 4.50 12.78
C TYR A 257 -8.38 3.33 12.10
N ALA A 258 -9.01 2.43 12.87
CA ALA A 258 -9.84 1.37 12.30
C ALA A 258 -11.01 1.94 11.49
N GLU A 259 -11.70 2.96 12.01
CA GLU A 259 -12.78 3.64 11.29
C GLU A 259 -12.26 4.36 10.05
N ARG A 260 -11.19 5.15 10.18
CA ARG A 260 -10.61 5.93 9.06
C ARG A 260 -10.19 5.04 7.90
N LEU A 261 -9.56 3.89 8.19
CA LEU A 261 -9.10 2.95 7.17
C LEU A 261 -10.19 1.93 6.78
N ASN A 262 -11.39 2.04 7.36
CA ASN A 262 -12.49 1.11 7.15
C ASN A 262 -12.08 -0.36 7.37
N TRP A 263 -11.38 -0.64 8.48
CA TRP A 263 -11.10 -1.99 8.95
C TRP A 263 -12.28 -2.50 9.78
N GLU A 264 -13.39 -2.79 9.12
CA GLU A 264 -14.67 -3.15 9.74
C GLU A 264 -14.58 -4.31 10.72
N HIS A 265 -13.70 -5.29 10.45
CA HIS A 265 -13.49 -6.46 11.31
C HIS A 265 -12.77 -6.14 12.63
N LEU A 266 -12.11 -4.98 12.74
CA LEU A 266 -11.47 -4.50 13.96
C LEU A 266 -12.41 -3.69 14.86
N ILE A 267 -13.43 -3.04 14.28
CA ILE A 267 -14.34 -2.13 14.99
C ILE A 267 -14.95 -2.81 16.23
N PRO A 268 -15.55 -4.03 16.16
CA PRO A 268 -16.18 -4.66 17.33
C PRO A 268 -15.21 -5.04 18.46
N VAL A 269 -13.92 -5.11 18.17
CA VAL A 269 -12.89 -5.47 19.16
C VAL A 269 -12.33 -4.22 19.83
N LEU A 270 -12.31 -3.10 19.11
CA LEU A 270 -11.81 -1.81 19.61
C LEU A 270 -12.93 -0.97 20.24
N GLU A 271 -14.20 -1.20 19.87
CA GLU A 271 -15.34 -0.45 20.41
C GLU A 271 -15.49 -0.61 21.93
N GLY A 272 -15.88 0.47 22.60
CA GLY A 272 -16.05 0.58 24.06
C GLY A 272 -14.79 1.01 24.78
#